data_AF-V5IA64-F1
#
_entry.id   AF-V5IA64-F1
#
_cell.length_a   1.000
_cell.length_b   1.000
_cell.length_c   1.000
_cell.angle_alpha   90.00
_cell.angle_beta   90.00
_cell.angle_gamma   90.00
#
_symmetry.space_group_name_H-M   'P 1'
#
loop_
_entity.id
_entity.type
_entity.pdbx_description
1 polymer ?
#
loop_
_entity_poly.entity_id
_entity_poly.type
_entity_poly.pdbx_seq_one_letter_code
_entity_poly.pdbx_strand_id
1 'polypeptide(L)'
;MAANLKLDLNYLVKEELMYESQIRGLGVGVDLTVDQLRKVLRNAIKLEKTSLAIKYPVYPFTFAVDSAAVLANVNEINQLLDTFEGIENDSSYRKICSKIAHSVGRINKAKPSSVEDQTLKTDLNLKLLLAFDNLKDKAKQDKKKETILDLSVLTKSLAGPKAHSSRVSSTDSDSDSDIRIAPRKAVPVRDWGLKFTGEKNSMSLSQFLERVEELRKPRGISRKVLFDEAIDLFDGDARRWYNFVKEWATDWESLIELMREQFQASGYDRKLFEEIKQRTQGVDESIGMYLACMNGLFNRLKTPVPEETKLEILWENIDPYYHPHLTFHTINSVSQLLIKCRKLDDSRDKSRKYVPPPRKNKVLEPDLAYVEHDQFSPSTSRDLREDRLAQGSYQESRSVNSRPVRKVDDIRPNRSVICWNCQEGGHVSTKCPKPKTKKFCYRCGHTDVTLRSCPKCNKSSGNGQARR
;
A
#
# COMPACT_ATOMS: atom_id res chain seq x y z
N MET A 1 0.78 7.18 11.66
CA MET A 1 2.04 7.62 11.01
C MET A 1 3.32 7.20 11.77
N ALA A 2 3.28 6.16 12.61
CA ALA A 2 4.44 5.69 13.41
C ALA A 2 4.92 4.28 13.00
N ALA A 3 4.57 3.80 11.80
CA ALA A 3 4.72 2.39 11.46
C ALA A 3 6.12 1.99 10.94
N ASN A 4 7.00 2.93 10.60
CA ASN A 4 8.28 2.62 9.91
C ASN A 4 9.57 3.13 10.59
N LEU A 5 9.50 3.88 11.70
CA LEU A 5 10.70 4.23 12.48
C LEU A 5 10.81 3.30 13.69
N LYS A 6 11.48 2.17 13.49
CA LYS A 6 11.80 1.24 14.57
C LYS A 6 13.19 1.57 15.12
N LEU A 7 13.26 1.89 16.40
CA LEU A 7 14.53 2.05 17.11
C LEU A 7 15.26 0.69 17.16
N ASP A 8 16.42 0.58 16.53
CA ASP A 8 17.28 -0.59 16.61
C ASP A 8 18.50 -0.31 17.51
N LEU A 9 18.50 -0.96 18.68
CA LEU A 9 19.53 -0.83 19.73
C LEU A 9 20.94 -1.20 19.26
N ASN A 10 21.08 -1.95 18.17
CA ASN A 10 22.39 -2.38 17.68
C ASN A 10 23.17 -1.23 17.01
N TYR A 11 22.48 -0.21 16.51
CA TYR A 11 23.10 0.91 15.79
C TYR A 11 23.29 2.18 16.63
N LEU A 12 22.87 2.17 17.89
CA LEU A 12 23.09 3.30 18.81
C LEU A 12 24.51 3.29 19.38
N VAL A 13 25.04 4.50 19.58
CA VAL A 13 26.34 4.76 20.20
C VAL A 13 26.22 4.63 21.73
N LYS A 14 27.35 4.41 22.42
CA LYS A 14 27.40 4.25 23.89
C LYS A 14 26.65 5.38 24.62
N GLU A 15 26.83 6.63 24.21
CA GLU A 15 26.17 7.79 24.82
C GLU A 15 24.64 7.75 24.67
N GLU A 16 24.15 7.35 23.51
CA GLU A 16 22.71 7.23 23.24
C GLU A 16 22.09 6.06 24.02
N LEU A 17 22.83 4.95 24.17
CA LEU A 17 22.44 3.82 25.01
C LEU A 17 22.41 4.20 26.49
N MET A 18 23.38 5.00 26.95
CA MET A 18 23.40 5.54 28.30
C MET A 18 22.19 6.45 28.56
N TYR A 19 21.85 7.32 27.61
CA TYR A 19 20.64 8.14 27.69
C TYR A 19 19.37 7.27 27.79
N GLU A 20 19.21 6.27 26.93
CA GLU A 20 18.03 5.37 26.96
C GLU A 20 17.96 4.54 28.24
N SER A 21 19.10 4.28 28.89
CA SER A 21 19.19 3.60 30.17
C SER A 21 18.80 4.55 31.32
N GLN A 22 19.33 5.77 31.32
CA GLN A 22 19.08 6.80 32.34
C GLN A 22 17.61 7.24 32.38
N ILE A 23 16.95 7.43 31.24
CA ILE A 23 15.51 7.76 31.20
C ILE A 23 14.62 6.62 31.72
N ARG A 24 15.15 5.40 31.79
CA ARG A 24 14.48 4.21 32.35
C ARG A 24 14.96 3.88 33.76
N GLY A 25 15.73 4.76 34.40
CA GLY A 25 16.26 4.52 35.75
C GLY A 25 17.17 3.29 35.84
N LEU A 26 17.69 2.79 34.73
CA LEU A 26 18.60 1.68 34.66
C LEU A 26 20.03 2.25 34.59
N GLY A 27 20.88 1.96 35.58
CA GLY A 27 22.30 2.32 35.51
C GLY A 27 22.65 3.75 35.91
N VAL A 28 22.24 4.19 37.11
CA VAL A 28 22.92 5.29 37.79
C VAL A 28 24.23 4.75 38.39
N GLY A 29 25.36 4.99 37.72
CA GLY A 29 26.70 4.83 38.31
C GLY A 29 27.46 3.50 38.07
N VAL A 30 27.11 2.69 37.07
CA VAL A 30 27.85 1.46 36.74
C VAL A 30 28.43 1.54 35.32
N ASP A 31 29.74 1.34 35.18
CA ASP A 31 30.44 1.23 33.89
C ASP A 31 30.07 -0.08 33.18
N LEU A 32 28.88 -0.12 32.61
CA LEU A 32 28.39 -1.24 31.81
C LEU A 32 29.00 -1.19 30.40
N THR A 33 29.33 -2.36 29.86
CA THR A 33 29.78 -2.48 28.47
C THR A 33 28.62 -2.25 27.49
N VAL A 34 28.92 -1.88 26.25
CA VAL A 34 27.90 -1.60 25.20
C VAL A 34 26.94 -2.78 25.02
N ASP A 35 27.45 -4.01 25.05
CA ASP A 35 26.62 -5.20 24.87
C ASP A 35 25.74 -5.51 26.09
N GLN A 36 26.23 -5.21 27.29
CA GLN A 36 25.42 -5.28 28.51
C GLN A 36 24.29 -4.24 28.47
N LEU A 37 24.57 -3.00 28.07
CA LEU A 37 23.57 -1.94 27.89
C LEU A 37 22.49 -2.35 26.87
N ARG A 38 22.90 -2.87 25.71
CA ARG A 38 21.96 -3.37 24.69
C ARG A 38 21.08 -4.50 25.23
N LYS A 39 21.65 -5.46 25.97
CA LYS A 39 20.90 -6.60 26.53
C LYS A 39 19.86 -6.14 27.56
N VAL A 40 20.25 -5.24 28.46
CA VAL A 40 19.37 -4.67 29.49
C VAL A 40 18.23 -3.87 28.84
N LEU A 41 18.55 -2.99 27.89
CA LEU A 41 17.55 -2.17 27.18
C LEU A 41 16.57 -3.01 26.36
N ARG A 42 17.03 -4.09 25.70
CA ARG A 42 16.12 -5.01 24.99
C ARG A 42 15.09 -5.63 25.92
N ASN A 43 15.51 -6.02 27.13
CA ASN A 43 14.60 -6.59 28.12
C ASN A 43 13.64 -5.54 28.66
N ALA A 44 14.12 -4.33 28.96
CA ALA A 44 13.27 -3.22 29.41
C ALA A 44 12.18 -2.86 28.38
N ILE A 45 12.55 -2.72 27.10
CA ILE A 45 11.59 -2.42 26.01
C ILE A 45 10.59 -3.57 25.80
N LYS A 46 11.01 -4.83 26.01
CA LYS A 46 10.08 -5.98 25.95
C LYS A 46 9.06 -5.94 27.08
N LEU A 47 9.50 -5.63 28.30
CA LEU A 47 8.65 -5.54 29.49
C LEU A 47 7.65 -4.38 29.40
N GLU A 48 8.04 -3.25 28.80
CA GLU A 48 7.15 -2.12 28.48
C GLU A 48 5.97 -2.52 27.59
N LYS A 49 6.14 -3.52 26.70
CA LYS A 49 5.08 -3.99 25.79
C LYS A 49 4.09 -4.95 26.45
N THR A 50 4.47 -5.60 27.54
CA THR A 50 3.70 -6.67 28.20
C THR A 50 2.95 -6.20 29.44
N SER A 51 2.61 -4.90 29.52
CA SER A 51 1.86 -4.22 30.61
C SER A 51 2.44 -4.33 32.04
N LEU A 52 3.52 -5.06 32.26
CA LEU A 52 4.37 -5.04 33.46
C LEU A 52 5.38 -3.89 33.36
N ALA A 53 4.89 -2.65 33.29
CA ALA A 53 5.73 -1.48 33.17
C ALA A 53 6.40 -1.15 34.50
N ILE A 54 7.74 -1.17 34.53
CA ILE A 54 8.53 -0.57 35.61
C ILE A 54 8.19 0.94 35.60
N LYS A 55 7.58 1.46 36.68
CA LYS A 55 7.31 2.89 36.78
C LYS A 55 8.64 3.64 36.94
N TYR A 56 8.95 4.45 35.94
CA TYR A 56 10.25 5.13 35.82
C TYR A 56 10.28 6.47 36.54
N PRO A 57 11.47 6.91 37.00
CA PRO A 57 11.65 8.16 37.74
C PRO A 57 11.31 9.41 36.91
N VAL A 58 11.16 10.55 37.60
CA VAL A 58 11.00 11.88 36.97
C VAL A 58 12.11 12.08 35.94
N TYR A 59 11.74 12.56 34.75
CA TYR A 59 12.64 12.75 33.63
C TYR A 59 13.91 13.53 34.06
N PRO A 60 15.11 12.98 33.86
CA PRO A 60 16.32 13.48 34.53
C PRO A 60 17.03 14.64 33.82
N PHE A 61 16.66 14.97 32.57
CA PHE A 61 17.36 15.97 31.77
C PHE A 61 16.58 17.28 31.63
N THR A 62 17.31 18.38 31.45
CA THR A 62 16.74 19.70 31.12
C THR A 62 16.61 19.87 29.61
N PHE A 63 15.71 20.75 29.17
CA PHE A 63 15.48 21.03 27.75
C PHE A 63 16.76 21.49 27.02
N ALA A 64 17.62 22.27 27.69
CA ALA A 64 18.89 22.74 27.13
C ALA A 64 19.86 21.57 26.79
N VAL A 65 19.92 20.55 27.64
CA VAL A 65 20.79 19.37 27.42
C VAL A 65 20.28 18.52 26.26
N ASP A 66 18.96 18.35 26.15
CA ASP A 66 18.37 17.56 25.07
C ASP A 66 18.40 18.27 23.72
N SER A 67 18.12 19.58 23.69
CA SER A 67 18.17 20.37 22.46
C SER A 67 19.58 20.44 21.89
N ALA A 68 20.61 20.64 22.72
CA ALA A 68 22.00 20.63 22.29
C ALA A 68 22.43 19.26 21.73
N ALA A 69 22.07 18.18 22.41
CA ALA A 69 22.42 16.83 21.94
C ALA A 69 21.68 16.44 20.65
N VAL A 70 20.43 16.87 20.48
CA VAL A 70 19.68 16.61 19.25
C VAL A 70 20.22 17.46 18.09
N LEU A 71 20.64 18.71 18.33
CA LEU A 71 21.33 19.52 17.32
C LEU A 71 22.61 18.82 16.82
N ALA A 72 23.42 18.28 17.73
CA ALA A 72 24.61 17.50 17.37
C ALA A 72 24.25 16.27 16.52
N ASN A 73 23.21 15.52 16.93
CA ASN A 73 22.73 14.37 16.17
C ASN A 73 22.20 14.75 14.78
N VAL A 74 21.50 15.89 14.63
CA VAL A 74 21.01 16.37 13.34
C VAL A 74 22.16 16.68 12.39
N ASN A 75 23.24 17.32 12.89
CA ASN A 75 24.42 17.61 12.08
C ASN A 75 25.10 16.32 11.59
N GLU A 76 25.26 15.33 12.47
CA GLU A 76 25.84 14.05 12.08
C GLU A 76 24.92 13.25 11.14
N ILE A 77 23.59 13.32 11.32
CA ILE A 77 22.62 12.73 10.39
C ILE A 77 22.80 13.35 8.99
N ASN A 78 22.95 14.68 8.89
CA ASN A 78 23.18 15.34 7.61
C ASN A 78 24.50 14.92 6.97
N GLN A 79 25.59 14.82 7.74
CA GLN A 79 26.86 14.29 7.22
C GLN A 79 26.74 12.85 6.71
N LEU A 80 26.05 11.99 7.46
CA LEU A 80 25.79 10.61 7.03
C LEU A 80 24.90 10.56 5.78
N LEU A 81 23.92 11.47 5.67
CA LEU A 81 23.08 11.60 4.48
C LEU A 81 23.87 12.05 3.26
N ASP A 82 24.87 12.91 3.40
CA ASP A 82 25.72 13.36 2.29
C ASP A 82 26.56 12.21 1.73
N THR A 83 27.06 11.33 2.61
CA THR A 83 27.83 10.14 2.23
C THR A 83 26.99 8.92 1.85
N PHE A 84 25.67 8.99 1.95
CA PHE A 84 24.80 7.83 1.77
C PHE A 84 24.55 7.53 0.29
N GLU A 85 25.09 6.40 -0.17
CA GLU A 85 24.81 5.76 -1.46
C GLU A 85 24.38 4.32 -1.18
N GLY A 86 23.07 4.05 -1.14
CA GLY A 86 22.59 2.75 -0.64
C GLY A 86 21.08 2.57 -0.65
N ILE A 87 20.65 1.33 -0.41
CA ILE A 87 19.25 0.89 -0.52
C ILE A 87 18.62 0.81 0.89
N GLU A 88 17.29 0.83 0.97
CA GLU A 88 16.50 0.71 2.22
C GLU A 88 16.87 -0.51 3.10
N ASN A 89 17.47 -1.57 2.54
CA ASN A 89 17.88 -2.76 3.28
C ASN A 89 19.30 -2.69 3.82
N ASP A 90 20.08 -1.68 3.45
CA ASP A 90 21.46 -1.55 3.87
C ASP A 90 21.58 -1.21 5.37
N SER A 91 22.65 -1.69 5.97
CA SER A 91 23.06 -1.40 7.35
C SER A 91 23.20 0.10 7.62
N SER A 92 23.68 0.86 6.61
CA SER A 92 23.81 2.32 6.64
C SER A 92 22.44 3.02 6.76
N TYR A 93 21.43 2.56 6.00
CA TYR A 93 20.06 3.08 6.05
C TYR A 93 19.43 2.82 7.42
N ARG A 94 19.60 1.61 7.96
CA ARG A 94 19.11 1.25 9.30
C ARG A 94 19.79 2.05 10.40
N LYS A 95 21.08 2.36 10.26
CA LYS A 95 21.84 3.22 11.17
C LYS A 95 21.26 4.64 11.21
N ILE A 96 21.06 5.26 10.04
CA ILE A 96 20.47 6.61 9.95
C ILE A 96 19.04 6.62 10.49
N CYS A 97 18.21 5.63 10.14
CA CYS A 97 16.85 5.50 10.67
C CYS A 97 16.80 5.37 12.20
N SER A 98 17.70 4.56 12.77
CA SER A 98 17.76 4.37 14.23
C SER A 98 18.18 5.66 14.94
N LYS A 99 19.09 6.43 14.34
CA LYS A 99 19.54 7.71 14.88
C LYS A 99 18.48 8.80 14.81
N ILE A 100 17.71 8.86 13.72
CA ILE A 100 16.53 9.72 13.59
C ILE A 100 15.48 9.33 14.64
N ALA A 101 15.19 8.03 14.79
CA ALA A 101 14.20 7.54 15.77
C ALA A 101 14.60 7.91 17.21
N HIS A 102 15.87 7.77 17.57
CA HIS A 102 16.40 8.17 18.87
C HIS A 102 16.25 9.69 19.10
N SER A 103 16.65 10.50 18.12
CA SER A 103 16.57 11.96 18.20
C SER A 103 15.12 12.46 18.33
N VAL A 104 14.19 11.89 17.56
CA VAL A 104 12.75 12.16 17.67
C VAL A 104 12.21 11.74 19.05
N GLY A 105 12.61 10.56 19.53
CA GLY A 105 12.24 10.08 20.86
C GLY A 105 12.71 11.00 21.99
N ARG A 106 13.91 11.57 21.85
CA ARG A 106 14.51 12.53 22.78
C ARG A 106 13.78 13.87 22.78
N ILE A 107 13.52 14.46 21.61
CA ILE A 107 12.74 15.73 21.52
C ILE A 107 11.33 15.57 22.09
N ASN A 108 10.67 14.44 21.84
CA ASN A 108 9.31 14.22 22.32
C ASN A 108 9.22 14.19 23.85
N LYS A 109 10.26 13.70 24.53
CA LYS A 109 10.34 13.65 25.99
C LYS A 109 10.77 14.99 26.62
N ALA A 110 11.45 15.84 25.86
CA ALA A 110 11.86 17.16 26.32
C ALA A 110 10.64 18.06 26.59
N LYS A 111 10.56 18.62 27.81
CA LYS A 111 9.52 19.56 28.24
C LYS A 111 10.03 21.00 28.08
N PRO A 112 9.46 21.79 27.16
CA PRO A 112 9.86 23.19 26.98
C PRO A 112 9.29 24.07 28.11
N SER A 113 10.07 25.04 28.57
CA SER A 113 9.66 25.96 29.64
C SER A 113 9.40 27.38 29.13
N SER A 114 10.04 27.78 28.02
CA SER A 114 9.86 29.07 27.34
C SER A 114 9.13 28.94 25.99
N VAL A 115 8.57 30.05 25.49
CA VAL A 115 8.04 30.14 24.12
C VAL A 115 9.16 29.95 23.10
N GLU A 116 10.38 30.41 23.39
CA GLU A 116 11.57 30.20 22.56
C GLU A 116 11.94 28.72 22.48
N ASP A 117 11.91 28.00 23.62
CA ASP A 117 12.13 26.55 23.67
C ASP A 117 11.10 25.78 22.83
N GLN A 118 9.85 26.25 22.82
CA GLN A 118 8.80 25.67 22.00
C GLN A 118 9.09 25.85 20.51
N THR A 119 9.58 27.02 20.09
CA THR A 119 9.98 27.27 18.70
C THR A 119 11.18 26.43 18.27
N LEU A 120 12.20 26.31 19.13
CA LEU A 120 13.37 25.47 18.90
C LEU A 120 12.98 23.99 18.79
N LYS A 121 12.05 23.52 19.64
CA LYS A 121 11.49 22.17 19.57
C LYS A 121 10.79 21.91 18.23
N THR A 122 10.03 22.88 17.72
CA THR A 122 9.37 22.74 16.41
C THR A 122 10.37 22.75 15.26
N ASP A 123 11.37 23.63 15.28
CA ASP A 123 12.42 23.70 14.26
C ASP A 123 13.23 22.40 14.18
N LEU A 124 13.63 21.85 15.32
CA LEU A 124 14.34 20.59 15.40
C LEU A 124 13.52 19.40 14.88
N ASN A 125 12.22 19.36 15.19
CA ASN A 125 11.32 18.34 14.64
C ASN A 125 11.20 18.44 13.12
N LEU A 126 11.10 19.66 12.57
CA LEU A 126 11.05 19.87 11.12
C LEU A 126 12.33 19.40 10.44
N LYS A 127 13.51 19.72 11.01
CA LYS A 127 14.81 19.27 10.49
C LYS A 127 14.91 17.74 10.46
N LEU A 128 14.46 17.04 11.50
CA LEU A 128 14.45 15.57 11.55
C LEU A 128 13.48 14.94 10.55
N LEU A 129 12.32 15.56 10.31
CA LEU A 129 11.36 15.09 9.31
C LEU A 129 11.91 15.25 7.89
N LEU A 130 12.50 16.41 7.58
CA LEU A 130 13.13 16.66 6.28
C LEU A 130 14.31 15.70 6.03
N ALA A 131 15.13 15.44 7.05
CA ALA A 131 16.21 14.46 6.97
C ALA A 131 15.71 13.04 6.66
N PHE A 132 14.57 12.64 7.25
CA PHE A 132 13.98 11.33 7.00
C PHE A 132 13.38 11.20 5.59
N ASP A 133 12.76 12.25 5.07
CA ASP A 133 12.23 12.25 3.70
C ASP A 133 13.37 12.24 2.67
N ASN A 134 14.44 13.02 2.90
CA ASN A 134 15.65 13.00 2.06
C ASN A 134 16.29 11.60 2.01
N LEU A 135 16.39 10.90 3.15
CA LEU A 135 16.89 9.53 3.20
C LEU A 135 16.06 8.57 2.31
N LYS A 136 14.73 8.68 2.38
CA LYS A 136 13.83 7.85 1.57
C LYS A 136 13.94 8.16 0.09
N ASP A 137 14.09 9.43 -0.26
CA ASP A 137 14.19 9.84 -1.65
C ASP A 137 15.52 9.39 -2.27
N LYS A 138 16.64 9.49 -1.53
CA LYS A 138 17.93 8.92 -1.94
C LYS A 138 17.83 7.40 -2.13
N ALA A 139 17.24 6.68 -1.18
CA ALA A 139 17.08 5.22 -1.28
C ALA A 139 16.18 4.76 -2.45
N LYS A 140 15.25 5.60 -2.92
CA LYS A 140 14.42 5.33 -4.12
C LYS A 140 15.14 5.66 -5.43
N GLN A 141 15.99 6.68 -5.44
CA GLN A 141 16.74 7.07 -6.65
C GLN A 141 17.73 5.98 -7.05
N ASP A 142 18.38 5.31 -6.09
CA ASP A 142 19.33 4.24 -6.41
C ASP A 142 18.65 2.94 -6.88
N LYS A 143 17.45 2.59 -6.36
CA LYS A 143 16.63 1.51 -6.96
C LYS A 143 16.34 1.76 -8.44
N LYS A 144 16.12 3.01 -8.84
CA LYS A 144 15.93 3.38 -10.26
C LYS A 144 17.22 3.25 -11.06
N LYS A 145 18.38 3.61 -10.51
CA LYS A 145 19.67 3.47 -11.19
C LYS A 145 20.05 2.00 -11.40
N GLU A 146 19.86 1.13 -10.42
CA GLU A 146 20.06 -0.32 -10.57
C GLU A 146 19.20 -0.90 -11.70
N THR A 147 17.90 -0.53 -11.75
CA THR A 147 17.01 -1.00 -12.84
C THR A 147 17.38 -0.49 -14.24
N ILE A 148 18.06 0.66 -14.34
CA ILE A 148 18.51 1.22 -15.64
C ILE A 148 19.84 0.57 -16.08
N LEU A 149 20.75 0.33 -15.14
CA LEU A 149 22.01 -0.38 -15.40
C LEU A 149 21.74 -1.79 -15.92
N ASP A 150 20.80 -2.53 -15.32
CA ASP A 150 20.39 -3.86 -15.79
C ASP A 150 19.81 -3.84 -17.22
N LEU A 151 19.09 -2.77 -17.59
CA LEU A 151 18.53 -2.62 -18.94
C LEU A 151 19.59 -2.27 -19.99
N SER A 152 20.65 -1.55 -19.61
CA SER A 152 21.74 -1.15 -20.50
C SER A 152 22.71 -2.29 -20.84
N VAL A 153 22.84 -3.28 -19.95
CA VAL A 153 23.66 -4.47 -20.17
C VAL A 153 22.97 -5.43 -21.17
N LEU A 154 21.64 -5.47 -21.20
CA LEU A 154 20.86 -6.27 -22.15
C LEU A 154 20.84 -5.69 -23.58
N THR A 155 20.98 -4.38 -23.76
CA THR A 155 20.93 -3.74 -25.10
C THR A 155 22.25 -3.78 -25.86
N LYS A 156 23.38 -4.04 -25.18
CA LYS A 156 24.69 -4.23 -25.83
C LYS A 156 24.84 -5.58 -26.53
N SER A 157 23.94 -6.54 -26.30
CA SER A 157 24.04 -7.92 -26.81
C SER A 157 23.30 -8.18 -28.14
N LEU A 158 22.87 -7.12 -28.86
CA LEU A 158 22.06 -7.24 -30.10
C LEU A 158 22.76 -6.78 -31.39
N ALA A 159 24.09 -6.65 -31.42
CA ALA A 159 24.84 -6.43 -32.66
C ALA A 159 25.42 -7.76 -33.20
N GLY A 160 24.69 -8.37 -34.14
CA GLY A 160 25.14 -9.53 -34.94
C GLY A 160 26.07 -9.16 -36.12
N PRO A 161 26.59 -10.16 -36.86
CA PRO A 161 28.02 -10.30 -37.13
C PRO A 161 28.43 -10.00 -38.59
N LYS A 162 29.72 -9.73 -38.81
CA LYS A 162 30.36 -9.86 -40.14
C LYS A 162 31.46 -10.92 -40.09
N ALA A 163 31.29 -11.95 -40.91
CA ALA A 163 32.23 -13.03 -41.15
C ALA A 163 33.36 -12.57 -42.08
N HIS A 164 34.59 -13.03 -41.83
CA HIS A 164 35.53 -13.44 -42.87
C HIS A 164 36.58 -14.42 -42.31
N SER A 165 36.55 -15.62 -42.88
CA SER A 165 37.64 -16.53 -43.28
C SER A 165 38.87 -16.76 -42.38
N SER A 166 38.97 -18.03 -41.98
CA SER A 166 40.09 -18.83 -41.47
C SER A 166 41.53 -18.45 -41.86
N ARG A 167 42.44 -18.54 -40.88
CA ARG A 167 43.65 -19.40 -40.96
C ARG A 167 44.20 -19.71 -39.56
N VAL A 168 44.45 -21.00 -39.32
CA VAL A 168 44.98 -21.59 -38.08
C VAL A 168 46.48 -21.28 -37.95
N SER A 169 46.94 -20.92 -36.74
CA SER A 169 48.20 -21.39 -36.15
C SER A 169 48.29 -21.05 -34.66
N SER A 170 48.75 -22.09 -33.95
CA SER A 170 49.10 -22.34 -32.56
C SER A 170 49.74 -21.22 -31.71
N THR A 171 49.64 -21.47 -30.39
CA THR A 171 50.53 -21.14 -29.25
C THR A 171 50.14 -20.01 -28.28
N ASP A 172 50.09 -20.45 -27.02
CA ASP A 172 50.45 -19.77 -25.77
C ASP A 172 49.38 -19.03 -24.96
N SER A 173 49.03 -19.70 -23.85
CA SER A 173 48.86 -19.18 -22.49
C SER A 173 48.27 -17.77 -22.34
N ASP A 174 47.01 -17.72 -21.90
CA ASP A 174 46.67 -16.77 -20.85
C ASP A 174 45.50 -17.28 -19.99
N SER A 175 45.68 -17.06 -18.70
CA SER A 175 44.86 -17.51 -17.59
C SER A 175 43.46 -16.92 -17.61
N ASP A 176 42.46 -17.73 -17.97
CA ASP A 176 41.06 -17.38 -17.77
C ASP A 176 40.65 -17.82 -16.35
N SER A 177 40.55 -16.85 -15.45
CA SER A 177 40.05 -17.05 -14.10
C SER A 177 38.54 -17.28 -14.18
N ASP A 178 38.16 -18.55 -14.29
CA ASP A 178 36.82 -19.04 -14.00
C ASP A 178 36.32 -18.41 -12.69
N ILE A 179 35.32 -17.53 -12.77
CA ILE A 179 34.53 -17.14 -11.61
C ILE A 179 33.73 -18.38 -11.19
N ARG A 180 34.38 -19.24 -10.40
CA ARG A 180 33.72 -20.30 -9.65
C ARG A 180 32.82 -19.61 -8.63
N ILE A 181 31.55 -19.39 -8.99
CA ILE A 181 30.50 -19.13 -8.00
C ILE A 181 30.54 -20.35 -7.07
N ALA A 182 31.15 -20.18 -5.90
CA ALA A 182 31.20 -21.23 -4.90
C ALA A 182 29.75 -21.69 -4.62
N PRO A 183 29.46 -23.00 -4.70
CA PRO A 183 28.13 -23.49 -4.36
C PRO A 183 27.82 -23.03 -2.94
N ARG A 184 26.73 -22.27 -2.77
CA ARG A 184 26.26 -21.85 -1.45
C ARG A 184 26.22 -23.10 -0.57
N LYS A 185 26.85 -23.02 0.61
CA LYS A 185 26.94 -24.16 1.56
C LYS A 185 25.58 -24.84 1.65
N ALA A 186 25.52 -26.13 1.29
CA ALA A 186 24.30 -26.90 1.35
C ALA A 186 23.84 -26.95 2.82
N VAL A 187 22.70 -26.32 3.10
CA VAL A 187 22.08 -26.38 4.43
C VAL A 187 21.38 -27.75 4.52
N PRO A 188 21.76 -28.61 5.49
CA PRO A 188 21.13 -29.91 5.69
C PRO A 188 19.61 -29.80 5.86
N VAL A 189 18.86 -30.84 5.49
CA VAL A 189 17.39 -30.81 5.51
C VAL A 189 16.84 -30.55 6.92
N ARG A 190 17.56 -31.02 7.96
CA ARG A 190 17.25 -30.75 9.37
C ARG A 190 17.10 -29.26 9.72
N ASP A 191 17.94 -28.42 9.13
CA ASP A 191 18.01 -27.00 9.46
C ASP A 191 17.00 -26.16 8.66
N TRP A 192 16.12 -26.80 7.89
CA TRP A 192 15.09 -26.12 7.12
C TRP A 192 13.96 -25.56 7.99
N GLY A 193 13.80 -26.08 9.21
CA GLY A 193 12.72 -25.70 10.12
C GLY A 193 11.32 -26.02 9.57
N LEU A 194 11.24 -26.95 8.61
CA LEU A 194 9.99 -27.39 7.99
C LEU A 194 9.59 -28.73 8.59
N LYS A 195 8.37 -28.80 9.14
CA LYS A 195 7.82 -30.02 9.73
C LYS A 195 6.38 -30.23 9.27
N PHE A 196 6.08 -31.45 8.84
CA PHE A 196 4.72 -31.87 8.48
C PHE A 196 4.19 -32.82 9.54
N THR A 197 3.04 -32.49 10.15
CA THR A 197 2.42 -33.29 11.21
C THR A 197 1.31 -34.22 10.71
N GLY A 198 0.70 -33.92 9.55
CA GLY A 198 -0.39 -34.70 8.97
C GLY A 198 -1.79 -34.34 9.50
N GLU A 199 -1.89 -33.37 10.42
CA GLU A 199 -3.18 -32.92 10.96
C GLU A 199 -3.89 -31.94 10.01
N LYS A 200 -5.23 -32.01 9.93
CA LYS A 200 -6.05 -31.13 9.06
C LYS A 200 -5.93 -29.63 9.39
N ASN A 201 -5.56 -29.28 10.63
CA ASN A 201 -5.35 -27.90 11.06
C ASN A 201 -3.92 -27.39 10.80
N SER A 202 -3.02 -28.28 10.40
CA SER A 202 -1.64 -27.95 10.06
C SER A 202 -1.50 -27.60 8.58
N MET A 203 -0.27 -27.38 8.13
CA MET A 203 0.05 -27.12 6.72
C MET A 203 -0.49 -28.24 5.82
N SER A 204 -1.21 -27.86 4.75
CA SER A 204 -1.71 -28.83 3.77
C SER A 204 -0.58 -29.59 3.07
N LEU A 205 -0.84 -30.84 2.64
CA LEU A 205 0.15 -31.65 1.93
C LEU A 205 0.72 -30.93 0.71
N SER A 206 -0.14 -30.31 -0.10
CA SER A 206 0.28 -29.61 -1.31
C SER A 206 1.20 -28.42 -1.00
N GLN A 207 0.88 -27.64 0.04
CA GLN A 207 1.72 -26.52 0.49
C GLN A 207 3.05 -27.00 1.07
N PHE A 208 3.06 -28.13 1.78
CA PHE A 208 4.29 -28.76 2.27
C PHE A 208 5.20 -29.14 1.10
N LEU A 209 4.67 -29.83 0.09
CA LEU A 209 5.43 -30.26 -1.09
C LEU A 209 5.98 -29.07 -1.90
N GLU A 210 5.16 -28.04 -2.13
CA GLU A 210 5.60 -26.78 -2.75
C GLU A 210 6.78 -26.18 -1.97
N ARG A 211 6.67 -26.11 -0.64
CA ARG A 211 7.71 -25.54 0.22
C ARG A 211 9.00 -26.37 0.21
N VAL A 212 8.90 -27.68 0.19
CA VAL A 212 10.06 -28.58 0.05
C VAL A 212 10.79 -28.31 -1.26
N GLU A 213 10.06 -28.18 -2.39
CA GLU A 213 10.68 -27.89 -3.68
C GLU A 213 11.32 -26.49 -3.73
N GLU A 214 10.67 -25.49 -3.16
CA GLU A 214 11.20 -24.13 -3.01
C GLU A 214 12.49 -24.08 -2.20
N LEU A 215 12.63 -24.94 -1.18
CA LEU A 215 13.85 -25.01 -0.38
C LEU A 215 14.93 -25.82 -1.07
N ARG A 216 14.54 -26.86 -1.79
CA ARG A 216 15.43 -27.77 -2.51
C ARG A 216 16.12 -27.10 -3.69
N LYS A 217 15.37 -26.40 -4.58
CA LYS A 217 15.91 -25.82 -5.82
C LYS A 217 17.09 -24.85 -5.58
N PRO A 218 17.01 -23.88 -4.65
CA PRO A 218 18.10 -22.94 -4.39
C PRO A 218 19.31 -23.56 -3.68
N ARG A 219 19.12 -24.72 -3.02
CA ARG A 219 20.17 -25.44 -2.29
C ARG A 219 20.83 -26.53 -3.12
N GLY A 220 20.29 -26.85 -4.30
CA GLY A 220 20.86 -27.85 -5.20
C GLY A 220 20.82 -29.29 -4.66
N ILE A 221 19.92 -29.60 -3.71
CA ILE A 221 19.84 -30.94 -3.12
C ILE A 221 19.18 -31.92 -4.12
N SER A 222 19.74 -33.11 -4.28
CA SER A 222 19.18 -34.15 -5.15
C SER A 222 17.93 -34.81 -4.53
N ARG A 223 17.05 -35.41 -5.34
CA ARG A 223 15.86 -36.15 -4.84
C ARG A 223 16.26 -37.29 -3.89
N LYS A 224 17.42 -37.92 -4.16
CA LYS A 224 17.93 -39.05 -3.39
C LYS A 224 18.32 -38.63 -1.98
N VAL A 225 19.15 -37.58 -1.85
CA VAL A 225 19.55 -37.04 -0.54
C VAL A 225 18.33 -36.52 0.25
N LEU A 226 17.37 -35.91 -0.45
CA LEU A 226 16.12 -35.47 0.17
C LEU A 226 15.30 -36.66 0.72
N PHE A 227 15.31 -37.79 0.02
CA PHE A 227 14.63 -39.01 0.46
C PHE A 227 15.32 -39.64 1.66
N ASP A 228 16.66 -39.67 1.68
CA ASP A 228 17.45 -40.19 2.80
C ASP A 228 17.25 -39.37 4.09
N GLU A 229 17.16 -38.04 3.97
CA GLU A 229 16.92 -37.12 5.10
C GLU A 229 15.42 -36.82 5.33
N ALA A 230 14.50 -37.53 4.65
CA ALA A 230 13.07 -37.23 4.70
C ALA A 230 12.47 -37.37 6.11
N ILE A 231 13.05 -38.22 6.96
CA ILE A 231 12.60 -38.41 8.34
C ILE A 231 12.62 -37.12 9.17
N ASP A 232 13.54 -36.19 8.87
CA ASP A 232 13.68 -34.93 9.60
C ASP A 232 12.58 -33.91 9.21
N LEU A 233 11.87 -34.13 8.09
CA LEU A 233 10.77 -33.30 7.62
C LEU A 233 9.41 -33.64 8.26
N PHE A 234 9.30 -34.81 8.90
CA PHE A 234 8.06 -35.31 9.46
C PHE A 234 8.06 -35.21 10.98
N ASP A 235 6.92 -34.83 11.54
CA ASP A 235 6.68 -34.82 12.98
C ASP A 235 5.29 -35.45 13.29
N GLY A 236 5.01 -35.78 14.53
CA GLY A 236 3.71 -36.31 14.95
C GLY A 236 3.22 -37.55 14.17
N ASP A 237 1.96 -37.51 13.70
CA ASP A 237 1.30 -38.61 12.98
C ASP A 237 1.98 -38.95 11.65
N ALA A 238 2.42 -37.93 10.91
CA ALA A 238 3.13 -38.13 9.66
C ALA A 238 4.44 -38.90 9.84
N ARG A 239 5.17 -38.67 10.94
CA ARG A 239 6.40 -39.42 11.24
C ARG A 239 6.12 -40.89 11.57
N ARG A 240 5.04 -41.15 12.30
CA ARG A 240 4.59 -42.53 12.60
C ARG A 240 4.25 -43.27 11.31
N TRP A 241 3.48 -42.62 10.43
CA TRP A 241 3.16 -43.16 9.12
C TRP A 241 4.40 -43.37 8.24
N TYR A 242 5.32 -42.41 8.20
CA TYR A 242 6.55 -42.54 7.42
C TYR A 242 7.41 -43.73 7.86
N ASN A 243 7.51 -43.99 9.17
CA ASN A 243 8.25 -45.15 9.68
C ASN A 243 7.68 -46.50 9.22
N PHE A 244 6.39 -46.57 8.89
CA PHE A 244 5.75 -47.75 8.33
C PHE A 244 6.00 -47.86 6.82
N VAL A 245 5.95 -46.73 6.11
CA VAL A 245 6.03 -46.68 4.65
C VAL A 245 7.47 -46.66 4.12
N LYS A 246 8.46 -46.29 4.94
CA LYS A 246 9.88 -46.19 4.52
C LYS A 246 10.46 -47.49 3.94
N GLU A 247 9.89 -48.64 4.27
CA GLU A 247 10.34 -49.95 3.76
C GLU A 247 9.81 -50.24 2.35
N TRP A 248 8.73 -49.56 1.94
CA TRP A 248 8.07 -49.76 0.65
C TRP A 248 8.36 -48.63 -0.34
N ALA A 249 8.69 -47.43 0.15
CA ALA A 249 9.07 -46.32 -0.71
C ALA A 249 10.51 -46.50 -1.21
N THR A 250 10.70 -46.55 -2.53
CA THR A 250 12.04 -46.62 -3.16
C THR A 250 12.58 -45.24 -3.49
N ASP A 251 11.70 -44.31 -3.85
CA ASP A 251 12.05 -42.99 -4.35
C ASP A 251 11.17 -41.89 -3.74
N TRP A 252 11.65 -40.64 -3.84
CA TRP A 252 10.91 -39.46 -3.41
C TRP A 252 9.54 -39.34 -4.10
N GLU A 253 9.43 -39.77 -5.36
CA GLU A 253 8.17 -39.70 -6.11
C GLU A 253 7.16 -40.74 -5.62
N SER A 254 7.60 -41.98 -5.40
CA SER A 254 6.78 -43.04 -4.79
C SER A 254 6.30 -42.63 -3.39
N LEU A 255 7.17 -41.96 -2.61
CA LEU A 255 6.78 -41.41 -1.32
C LEU A 255 5.68 -40.35 -1.45
N ILE A 256 5.78 -39.43 -2.42
CA ILE A 256 4.74 -38.41 -2.67
C ILE A 256 3.41 -39.08 -3.02
N GLU A 257 3.41 -40.13 -3.83
CA GLU A 257 2.18 -40.85 -4.19
C GLU A 257 1.52 -41.48 -2.97
N LEU A 258 2.28 -42.18 -2.14
CA LEU A 258 1.79 -42.77 -0.89
C LEU A 258 1.30 -41.69 0.11
N MET A 259 1.98 -40.54 0.16
CA MET A 259 1.54 -39.40 0.97
C MET A 259 0.19 -38.86 0.48
N ARG A 260 -0.01 -38.77 -0.84
CA ARG A 260 -1.28 -38.32 -1.42
C ARG A 260 -2.40 -39.29 -1.08
N GLU A 261 -2.17 -40.60 -1.19
CA GLU A 261 -3.16 -41.62 -0.85
C GLU A 261 -3.58 -41.59 0.62
N GLN A 262 -2.63 -41.39 1.55
CA GLN A 262 -2.93 -41.36 2.99
C GLN A 262 -3.54 -40.04 3.46
N PHE A 263 -2.99 -38.90 3.04
CA PHE A 263 -3.31 -37.59 3.61
C PHE A 263 -4.27 -36.75 2.76
N GLN A 264 -4.51 -37.10 1.49
CA GLN A 264 -5.53 -36.43 0.68
C GLN A 264 -6.87 -37.19 0.73
N ALA A 265 -7.95 -36.45 0.57
CA ALA A 265 -9.28 -37.04 0.51
C ALA A 265 -9.47 -37.81 -0.81
N SER A 266 -10.27 -38.87 -0.78
CA SER A 266 -10.70 -39.55 -2.00
C SER A 266 -11.37 -38.56 -2.97
N GLY A 267 -10.92 -38.59 -4.23
CA GLY A 267 -11.36 -37.68 -5.28
C GLY A 267 -10.91 -36.22 -5.12
N TYR A 268 -9.78 -35.97 -4.44
CA TYR A 268 -9.22 -34.64 -4.22
C TYR A 268 -9.12 -33.81 -5.51
N ASP A 269 -8.54 -34.36 -6.57
CA ASP A 269 -8.34 -33.65 -7.84
C ASP A 269 -9.67 -33.19 -8.47
N ARG A 270 -10.70 -34.04 -8.44
CA ARG A 270 -12.03 -33.68 -8.97
C ARG A 270 -12.64 -32.54 -8.16
N LYS A 271 -12.61 -32.63 -6.83
CA LYS A 271 -13.14 -31.59 -5.93
C LYS A 271 -12.37 -30.28 -6.07
N LEU A 272 -11.05 -30.35 -6.18
CA LEU A 272 -10.21 -29.17 -6.41
C LEU A 272 -10.50 -28.52 -7.76
N PHE A 273 -10.74 -29.31 -8.81
CA PHE A 273 -11.11 -28.77 -10.11
C PHE A 273 -12.49 -28.11 -10.11
N GLU A 274 -13.45 -28.67 -9.37
CA GLU A 274 -14.75 -28.02 -9.13
C GLU A 274 -14.60 -26.70 -8.36
N GLU A 275 -13.73 -26.66 -7.33
CA GLU A 275 -13.40 -25.44 -6.60
C GLU A 275 -12.77 -24.38 -7.50
N ILE A 276 -11.83 -24.78 -8.38
CA ILE A 276 -11.21 -23.88 -9.37
C ILE A 276 -12.27 -23.28 -10.30
N LYS A 277 -13.23 -24.08 -10.77
CA LYS A 277 -14.32 -23.60 -11.62
C LYS A 277 -15.26 -22.63 -10.90
N GLN A 278 -15.44 -22.77 -9.60
CA GLN A 278 -16.33 -21.91 -8.81
C GLN A 278 -15.63 -20.68 -8.24
N ARG A 279 -14.29 -20.64 -8.24
CA ARG A 279 -13.51 -19.54 -7.69
C ARG A 279 -13.57 -18.32 -8.61
N THR A 280 -14.42 -17.36 -8.26
CA THR A 280 -14.54 -16.05 -8.91
C THR A 280 -13.64 -15.01 -8.25
N GLN A 281 -13.26 -13.97 -8.99
CA GLN A 281 -12.47 -12.85 -8.47
C GLN A 281 -13.23 -12.07 -7.38
N GLY A 282 -12.56 -11.80 -6.24
CA GLY A 282 -13.15 -10.98 -5.17
C GLY A 282 -13.19 -9.48 -5.51
N VAL A 283 -14.13 -8.73 -4.90
CA VAL A 283 -14.34 -7.29 -5.16
C VAL A 283 -13.09 -6.44 -4.88
N ASP A 284 -12.37 -6.76 -3.81
CA ASP A 284 -11.14 -6.06 -3.40
C ASP A 284 -9.86 -6.81 -3.86
N GLU A 285 -10.01 -7.91 -4.60
CA GLU A 285 -8.88 -8.73 -5.05
C GLU A 285 -8.31 -8.16 -6.35
N SER A 286 -7.05 -7.71 -6.32
CA SER A 286 -6.35 -7.29 -7.54
C SER A 286 -6.26 -8.44 -8.54
N ILE A 287 -6.37 -8.13 -9.84
CA ILE A 287 -6.30 -9.15 -10.89
C ILE A 287 -5.00 -9.97 -10.83
N GLY A 288 -3.88 -9.33 -10.47
CA GLY A 288 -2.60 -10.02 -10.33
C GLY A 288 -2.60 -11.04 -9.21
N MET A 289 -3.20 -10.72 -8.06
CA MET A 289 -3.31 -11.65 -6.93
C MET A 289 -4.28 -12.79 -7.25
N TYR A 290 -5.42 -12.48 -7.87
CA TYR A 290 -6.36 -13.50 -8.32
C TYR A 290 -5.71 -14.52 -9.27
N LEU A 291 -5.01 -14.05 -10.32
CA LEU A 291 -4.33 -14.94 -11.26
C LEU A 291 -3.20 -15.75 -10.59
N ALA A 292 -2.50 -15.19 -9.61
CA ALA A 292 -1.50 -15.92 -8.83
C ALA A 292 -2.13 -17.03 -7.98
N CYS A 293 -3.23 -16.74 -7.28
CA CYS A 293 -4.01 -17.71 -6.52
C CYS A 293 -4.51 -18.84 -7.42
N MET A 294 -5.11 -18.50 -8.56
CA MET A 294 -5.62 -19.46 -9.53
C MET A 294 -4.49 -20.35 -10.09
N ASN A 295 -3.35 -19.76 -10.44
CA ASN A 295 -2.17 -20.53 -10.87
C ASN A 295 -1.68 -21.50 -9.77
N GLY A 296 -1.71 -21.06 -8.51
CA GLY A 296 -1.44 -21.91 -7.36
C GLY A 296 -2.39 -23.12 -7.29
N LEU A 297 -3.69 -22.91 -7.52
CA LEU A 297 -4.66 -24.01 -7.56
C LEU A 297 -4.43 -24.95 -8.76
N PHE A 298 -4.15 -24.42 -9.95
CA PHE A 298 -3.87 -25.23 -11.13
C PHE A 298 -2.61 -26.11 -10.98
N ASN A 299 -1.57 -25.60 -10.31
CA ASN A 299 -0.32 -26.35 -10.09
C ASN A 299 -0.46 -27.49 -9.08
N ARG A 300 -1.55 -27.51 -8.30
CA ARG A 300 -1.82 -28.55 -7.31
C ARG A 300 -2.53 -29.77 -7.87
N LEU A 301 -3.10 -29.66 -9.07
CA LEU A 301 -3.71 -30.78 -9.78
C LEU A 301 -2.63 -31.77 -10.23
N LYS A 302 -2.92 -33.07 -10.16
CA LYS A 302 -2.03 -34.11 -10.70
C LYS A 302 -1.86 -33.98 -12.22
N THR A 303 -2.95 -33.70 -12.93
CA THR A 303 -2.96 -33.53 -14.38
C THR A 303 -2.89 -32.04 -14.73
N PRO A 304 -1.90 -31.62 -15.55
CA PRO A 304 -1.81 -30.23 -15.97
C PRO A 304 -2.97 -29.91 -16.91
N VAL A 305 -3.69 -28.82 -16.61
CA VAL A 305 -4.77 -28.33 -17.47
C VAL A 305 -4.15 -27.57 -18.66
N PRO A 306 -4.66 -27.77 -19.91
CA PRO A 306 -4.25 -26.99 -21.08
C PRO A 306 -4.41 -25.49 -20.87
N GLU A 307 -3.54 -24.68 -21.50
CA GLU A 307 -3.58 -23.21 -21.33
C GLU A 307 -4.89 -22.61 -21.85
N GLU A 308 -5.47 -23.18 -22.90
CA GLU A 308 -6.77 -22.77 -23.46
C GLU A 308 -7.90 -22.92 -22.43
N THR A 309 -8.04 -24.12 -21.85
CA THR A 309 -9.05 -24.37 -20.81
C THR A 309 -8.80 -23.54 -19.54
N LYS A 310 -7.54 -23.27 -19.19
CA LYS A 310 -7.21 -22.34 -18.09
C LYS A 310 -7.73 -20.95 -18.40
N LEU A 311 -7.53 -20.47 -19.62
CA LEU A 311 -7.99 -19.14 -20.04
C LEU A 311 -9.51 -19.04 -20.07
N GLU A 312 -10.21 -20.08 -20.54
CA GLU A 312 -11.68 -20.13 -20.50
C GLU A 312 -12.21 -19.99 -19.07
N ILE A 313 -11.71 -20.82 -18.15
CA ILE A 313 -12.13 -20.77 -16.73
C ILE A 313 -11.78 -19.41 -16.12
N LEU A 314 -10.58 -18.88 -16.40
CA LEU A 314 -10.18 -17.58 -15.88
C LEU A 314 -11.05 -16.46 -16.44
N TRP A 315 -11.41 -16.52 -17.72
CA TRP A 315 -12.22 -15.51 -18.40
C TRP A 315 -13.67 -15.49 -17.90
N GLU A 316 -14.26 -16.65 -17.59
CA GLU A 316 -15.61 -16.73 -17.01
C GLU A 316 -15.67 -16.20 -15.56
N ASN A 317 -14.57 -16.33 -14.81
CA ASN A 317 -14.53 -16.08 -13.37
C ASN A 317 -13.93 -14.73 -12.95
N ILE A 318 -13.41 -13.93 -13.89
CA ILE A 318 -12.93 -12.56 -13.62
C ILE A 318 -14.09 -11.58 -13.37
N ASP A 319 -13.78 -10.41 -12.82
CA ASP A 319 -14.77 -9.36 -12.59
C ASP A 319 -15.55 -9.01 -13.89
N PRO A 320 -16.90 -8.92 -13.84
CA PRO A 320 -17.74 -8.52 -14.97
C PRO A 320 -17.29 -7.23 -15.68
N TYR A 321 -16.62 -6.31 -14.96
CA TYR A 321 -16.05 -5.09 -15.51
C TYR A 321 -15.12 -5.31 -16.70
N TYR A 322 -14.33 -6.39 -16.70
CA TYR A 322 -13.35 -6.62 -17.76
C TYR A 322 -13.98 -7.21 -19.04
N HIS A 323 -15.13 -7.88 -18.93
CA HIS A 323 -15.71 -8.64 -20.04
C HIS A 323 -15.90 -7.80 -21.32
N PRO A 324 -16.55 -6.62 -21.29
CA PRO A 324 -16.78 -5.81 -22.51
C PRO A 324 -15.49 -5.34 -23.18
N HIS A 325 -14.43 -5.16 -22.39
CA HIS A 325 -13.14 -4.70 -22.88
C HIS A 325 -12.25 -5.82 -23.40
N LEU A 326 -12.46 -7.05 -22.94
CA LEU A 326 -11.72 -8.22 -23.36
C LEU A 326 -12.34 -8.92 -24.59
N THR A 327 -13.64 -8.73 -24.86
CA THR A 327 -14.33 -9.35 -26.02
C THR A 327 -13.67 -9.01 -27.37
N PHE A 328 -13.09 -7.81 -27.50
CA PHE A 328 -12.47 -7.36 -28.76
C PHE A 328 -11.01 -7.80 -28.92
N HIS A 329 -10.53 -8.67 -28.04
CA HIS A 329 -9.12 -8.99 -27.92
C HIS A 329 -8.91 -10.51 -27.98
N THR A 330 -8.09 -10.96 -28.93
CA THR A 330 -7.56 -12.33 -28.91
C THR A 330 -6.53 -12.47 -27.78
N ILE A 331 -6.76 -13.40 -26.88
CA ILE A 331 -5.91 -13.65 -25.70
C ILE A 331 -5.56 -15.13 -25.73
N ASN A 332 -4.29 -15.42 -25.99
CA ASN A 332 -3.82 -16.80 -26.14
C ASN A 332 -2.93 -17.22 -24.97
N SER A 333 -2.69 -16.33 -24.00
CA SER A 333 -1.89 -16.66 -22.82
C SER A 333 -2.34 -15.90 -21.57
N VAL A 334 -2.17 -16.54 -20.41
CA VAL A 334 -2.49 -15.97 -19.10
C VAL A 334 -1.69 -14.68 -18.84
N SER A 335 -0.45 -14.61 -19.34
CA SER A 335 0.39 -13.43 -19.23
C SER A 335 -0.16 -12.24 -20.02
N GLN A 336 -0.71 -12.50 -21.21
CA GLN A 336 -1.35 -11.47 -22.04
C GLN A 336 -2.64 -10.96 -21.39
N LEU A 337 -3.43 -11.86 -20.79
CA LEU A 337 -4.62 -11.50 -20.00
C LEU A 337 -4.25 -10.52 -18.88
N LEU A 338 -3.20 -10.84 -18.10
CA LEU A 338 -2.73 -9.98 -17.02
C LEU A 338 -2.33 -8.59 -17.50
N ILE A 339 -1.57 -8.48 -18.59
CA ILE A 339 -1.12 -7.20 -19.14
C ILE A 339 -2.33 -6.35 -19.59
N LYS A 340 -3.31 -6.97 -20.25
CA LYS A 340 -4.52 -6.27 -20.71
C LYS A 340 -5.38 -5.80 -19.54
N CYS A 341 -5.62 -6.66 -18.55
CA CYS A 341 -6.40 -6.28 -17.37
C CYS A 341 -5.73 -5.16 -16.56
N ARG A 342 -4.40 -5.18 -16.41
CA ARG A 342 -3.66 -4.07 -15.76
C ARG A 342 -3.82 -2.74 -16.50
N LYS A 343 -3.79 -2.74 -17.83
CA LYS A 343 -4.05 -1.52 -18.63
C LYS A 343 -5.48 -1.00 -18.44
N LEU A 344 -6.45 -1.90 -18.27
CA LEU A 344 -7.83 -1.53 -17.96
C LEU A 344 -7.97 -0.95 -16.55
N ASP A 345 -7.28 -1.53 -15.57
CA ASP A 345 -7.20 -0.98 -14.21
C ASP A 345 -6.60 0.44 -14.21
N ASP A 346 -5.51 0.66 -14.94
CA ASP A 346 -4.92 2.00 -15.09
C ASP A 346 -5.90 3.00 -15.72
N SER A 347 -6.67 2.55 -16.72
CA SER A 347 -7.70 3.36 -17.37
C SER A 347 -8.86 3.70 -16.41
N ARG A 348 -9.27 2.71 -15.60
CA ARG A 348 -10.28 2.87 -14.55
C ARG A 348 -9.83 3.88 -13.50
N ASP A 349 -8.58 3.78 -13.06
CA ASP A 349 -8.01 4.69 -12.07
C ASP A 349 -7.85 6.10 -12.60
N LYS A 350 -7.44 6.27 -13.87
CA LYS A 350 -7.42 7.58 -14.54
C LYS A 350 -8.81 8.19 -14.63
N SER A 351 -9.80 7.39 -15.01
CA SER A 351 -11.20 7.83 -15.08
C SER A 351 -11.75 8.24 -13.71
N ARG A 352 -11.40 7.50 -12.65
CA ARG A 352 -11.78 7.84 -11.26
C ARG A 352 -11.10 9.10 -10.74
N LYS A 353 -9.86 9.36 -11.15
CA LYS A 353 -9.09 10.55 -10.78
C LYS A 353 -9.39 11.77 -11.64
N TYR A 354 -10.15 11.60 -12.72
CA TYR A 354 -10.50 12.70 -13.62
C TYR A 354 -11.35 13.73 -12.86
N VAL A 355 -10.88 14.97 -12.86
CA VAL A 355 -11.61 16.14 -12.37
C VAL A 355 -11.68 17.11 -13.54
N PRO A 356 -12.87 17.66 -13.86
CA PRO A 356 -12.98 18.65 -14.93
C PRO A 356 -12.06 19.85 -14.67
N PRO A 357 -11.64 20.57 -15.72
CA PRO A 357 -10.73 21.69 -15.58
C PRO A 357 -11.24 22.74 -14.57
N PRO A 358 -10.34 23.34 -13.77
CA PRO A 358 -10.72 24.42 -12.85
C PRO A 358 -11.31 25.62 -13.60
N ARG A 359 -12.26 26.31 -12.96
CA ARG A 359 -12.89 27.53 -13.50
C ARG A 359 -11.83 28.61 -13.77
N LYS A 360 -12.07 29.45 -14.79
CA LYS A 360 -11.18 30.55 -15.23
C LYS A 360 -10.49 31.33 -14.09
N ASN A 361 -11.25 31.67 -13.05
CA ASN A 361 -10.76 32.50 -11.93
C ASN A 361 -9.77 31.79 -10.99
N LYS A 362 -9.48 30.50 -11.21
CA LYS A 362 -8.54 29.70 -10.42
C LYS A 362 -7.35 29.21 -11.24
N VAL A 363 -7.23 29.62 -12.50
CA VAL A 363 -6.15 29.23 -13.40
C VAL A 363 -5.18 30.39 -13.54
N LEU A 364 -3.88 30.09 -13.64
CA LEU A 364 -2.83 31.09 -13.85
C LEU A 364 -3.01 31.83 -15.18
N GLU A 365 -3.59 31.17 -16.18
CA GLU A 365 -3.88 31.70 -17.50
C GLU A 365 -5.39 31.66 -17.78
N PRO A 366 -6.13 32.73 -17.42
CA PRO A 366 -7.58 32.77 -17.56
C PRO A 366 -8.08 32.72 -19.01
N ASP A 367 -7.26 33.14 -19.98
CA ASP A 367 -7.61 33.18 -21.40
C ASP A 367 -7.69 31.77 -22.04
N LEU A 368 -6.85 30.85 -21.56
CA LEU A 368 -6.81 29.45 -22.01
C LEU A 368 -7.71 28.51 -21.17
N ALA A 369 -8.39 29.04 -20.15
CA ALA A 369 -9.19 28.22 -19.25
C ALA A 369 -10.51 27.77 -19.90
N TYR A 370 -10.86 26.50 -19.67
CA TYR A 370 -12.08 25.88 -20.18
C TYR A 370 -13.32 26.71 -19.82
N VAL A 371 -14.10 27.07 -20.84
CA VAL A 371 -15.40 27.74 -20.71
C VAL A 371 -16.47 26.69 -20.92
N GLU A 372 -17.27 26.43 -19.89
CA GLU A 372 -18.52 25.71 -20.09
C GLU A 372 -19.41 26.59 -20.97
N HIS A 373 -19.49 26.28 -22.26
CA HIS A 373 -20.51 26.86 -23.13
C HIS A 373 -21.82 26.16 -22.81
N ASP A 374 -22.61 26.75 -21.92
CA ASP A 374 -24.02 26.38 -21.78
C ASP A 374 -24.69 26.63 -23.13
N GLN A 375 -25.04 25.54 -23.81
CA GLN A 375 -25.76 25.58 -25.07
C GLN A 375 -27.19 26.02 -24.80
N PHE A 376 -27.41 27.34 -24.72
CA PHE A 376 -28.57 28.13 -25.15
C PHE A 376 -28.69 29.40 -24.30
N SER A 377 -28.27 30.53 -24.85
CA SER A 377 -28.87 31.83 -24.54
C SER A 377 -28.83 32.66 -25.83
N PRO A 378 -29.97 32.87 -26.50
CA PRO A 378 -29.99 33.64 -27.74
C PRO A 378 -29.68 35.11 -27.43
N SER A 379 -28.81 35.66 -28.25
CA SER A 379 -28.35 37.03 -28.28
C SER A 379 -29.49 38.03 -28.13
N THR A 380 -29.38 38.95 -27.19
CA THR A 380 -30.02 40.26 -27.31
C THR A 380 -28.94 41.33 -27.26
N SER A 381 -28.70 41.89 -28.43
CA SER A 381 -28.07 43.19 -28.66
C SER A 381 -28.89 44.33 -28.03
N ARG A 382 -28.20 45.44 -27.73
CA ARG A 382 -28.64 46.77 -27.25
C ARG A 382 -28.42 46.98 -25.75
N ASP A 383 -27.84 48.06 -25.25
CA ASP A 383 -27.31 49.29 -25.84
C ASP A 383 -26.45 50.00 -24.78
N LEU A 384 -25.60 50.91 -25.25
CA LEU A 384 -24.76 51.86 -24.53
C LEU A 384 -25.54 52.69 -23.47
N ARG A 385 -24.95 52.90 -22.28
CA ARG A 385 -24.65 54.24 -21.69
C ARG A 385 -24.13 54.17 -20.24
N GLU A 386 -22.91 54.71 -20.08
CA GLU A 386 -22.33 55.59 -19.05
C GLU A 386 -22.71 55.53 -17.54
N ASP A 387 -21.63 55.45 -16.76
CA ASP A 387 -21.29 56.19 -15.54
C ASP A 387 -22.28 56.28 -14.36
N ARG A 388 -21.89 55.63 -13.26
CA ARG A 388 -21.69 56.34 -11.98
C ARG A 388 -20.86 55.55 -10.97
N LEU A 389 -19.78 56.21 -10.53
CA LEU A 389 -19.01 55.95 -9.33
C LEU A 389 -19.89 55.92 -8.08
N ALA A 390 -19.73 54.91 -7.23
CA ALA A 390 -19.90 55.04 -5.78
C ALA A 390 -19.17 53.89 -5.05
N GLN A 391 -18.18 54.30 -4.26
CA GLN A 391 -17.45 53.50 -3.30
C GLN A 391 -18.39 52.95 -2.22
N GLY A 392 -18.08 51.75 -1.72
CA GLY A 392 -18.80 51.15 -0.60
C GLY A 392 -18.21 49.81 -0.20
N SER A 393 -17.18 49.89 0.64
CA SER A 393 -16.63 48.80 1.45
C SER A 393 -17.70 47.90 2.05
N TYR A 394 -17.58 46.58 1.92
CA TYR A 394 -17.92 45.64 2.99
C TYR A 394 -17.20 44.31 2.75
N GLN A 395 -16.43 43.90 3.75
CA GLN A 395 -15.82 42.59 3.86
C GLN A 395 -16.91 41.52 3.93
N GLU A 396 -16.74 40.38 3.24
CA GLU A 396 -17.21 39.15 3.85
C GLU A 396 -16.28 37.96 3.60
N SER A 397 -15.86 37.46 4.74
CA SER A 397 -15.13 36.26 5.05
C SER A 397 -15.82 34.98 4.62
N ARG A 398 -14.97 34.03 4.21
CA ARG A 398 -14.96 32.61 4.59
C ARG A 398 -16.22 31.77 4.35
N SER A 399 -15.96 30.72 3.54
CA SER A 399 -16.31 29.32 3.82
C SER A 399 -17.82 29.01 3.84
N VAL A 400 -18.30 27.88 3.36
CA VAL A 400 -18.36 26.67 4.16
C VAL A 400 -18.91 25.54 3.28
N ASN A 401 -18.22 24.42 3.35
CA ASN A 401 -18.67 23.03 3.26
C ASN A 401 -19.55 22.58 2.09
N SER A 402 -18.88 21.82 1.23
CA SER A 402 -19.30 20.51 0.74
C SER A 402 -20.18 19.74 1.74
N ARG A 403 -21.38 19.35 1.31
CA ARG A 403 -22.09 18.18 1.83
C ARG A 403 -22.69 17.35 0.69
N PRO A 404 -22.82 16.03 0.89
CA PRO A 404 -22.72 15.04 -0.16
C PRO A 404 -24.06 14.75 -0.85
N VAL A 405 -23.96 14.39 -2.13
CA VAL A 405 -25.04 13.90 -2.99
C VAL A 405 -25.65 12.65 -2.35
N ARG A 406 -26.94 12.71 -2.02
CA ARG A 406 -27.74 11.54 -1.64
C ARG A 406 -28.21 10.81 -2.90
N LYS A 407 -28.18 9.48 -2.82
CA LYS A 407 -28.59 8.52 -3.83
C LYS A 407 -30.04 8.77 -4.27
N VAL A 408 -30.23 8.62 -5.57
CA VAL A 408 -31.51 8.64 -6.28
C VAL A 408 -32.21 7.32 -6.01
N ASP A 409 -33.43 7.38 -5.49
CA ASP A 409 -34.43 6.32 -5.65
C ASP A 409 -35.82 6.97 -5.69
N ASP A 410 -36.71 6.31 -6.43
CA ASP A 410 -38.15 6.53 -6.62
C ASP A 410 -38.62 7.46 -7.75
N ILE A 411 -38.76 6.80 -8.90
CA ILE A 411 -39.74 7.05 -9.96
C ILE A 411 -41.14 7.25 -9.35
N ARG A 412 -41.75 8.43 -9.58
CA ARG A 412 -43.21 8.63 -9.50
C ARG A 412 -43.70 9.48 -10.68
N PRO A 413 -44.90 9.19 -11.22
CA PRO A 413 -45.31 9.67 -12.53
C PRO A 413 -45.70 11.15 -12.52
N ASN A 414 -45.42 11.78 -13.66
CA ASN A 414 -45.70 13.14 -14.09
C ASN A 414 -46.94 13.79 -13.44
N ARG A 415 -46.74 14.62 -12.41
CA ARG A 415 -47.69 15.68 -12.06
C ARG A 415 -47.34 16.89 -12.91
N SER A 416 -48.25 17.29 -13.78
CA SER A 416 -48.16 18.57 -14.48
C SER A 416 -47.87 19.68 -13.46
N VAL A 417 -46.74 20.36 -13.66
CA VAL A 417 -46.31 21.44 -12.76
C VAL A 417 -47.29 22.59 -12.92
N ILE A 418 -48.16 22.79 -11.91
CA ILE A 418 -49.10 23.91 -11.85
C ILE A 418 -48.42 25.08 -11.15
N CYS A 419 -48.40 26.23 -11.79
CA CYS A 419 -47.86 27.48 -11.27
C CYS A 419 -48.71 28.00 -10.11
N TRP A 420 -48.15 28.25 -8.94
CA TRP A 420 -48.90 28.82 -7.81
C TRP A 420 -49.17 30.33 -7.92
N ASN A 421 -48.58 31.01 -8.91
CA ASN A 421 -48.88 32.43 -9.17
C ASN A 421 -50.12 32.59 -10.06
N CYS A 422 -50.25 31.81 -11.15
CA CYS A 422 -51.35 31.94 -12.12
C CYS A 422 -52.27 30.72 -12.25
N GLN A 423 -51.97 29.63 -11.53
CA GLN A 423 -52.70 28.35 -11.55
C GLN A 423 -52.71 27.62 -12.90
N GLU A 424 -51.85 28.03 -13.85
CA GLU A 424 -51.68 27.36 -15.15
C GLU A 424 -50.55 26.33 -15.11
N GLY A 425 -50.67 25.28 -15.93
CA GLY A 425 -49.67 24.23 -16.05
C GLY A 425 -48.43 24.64 -16.88
N GLY A 426 -47.38 23.83 -16.78
CA GLY A 426 -46.21 23.90 -17.67
C GLY A 426 -45.04 24.76 -17.17
N HIS A 427 -45.21 25.48 -16.06
CA HIS A 427 -44.14 26.29 -15.46
C HIS A 427 -44.30 26.44 -13.94
N VAL A 428 -43.18 26.71 -13.25
CA VAL A 428 -43.16 27.06 -11.82
C VAL A 428 -43.33 28.57 -11.63
N SER A 429 -43.81 29.00 -10.46
CA SER A 429 -44.11 30.42 -10.18
C SER A 429 -42.94 31.39 -10.34
N THR A 430 -41.70 30.90 -10.33
CA THR A 430 -40.50 31.72 -10.59
C THR A 430 -40.32 32.08 -12.06
N LYS A 431 -40.85 31.25 -12.97
CA LYS A 431 -40.82 31.45 -14.44
C LYS A 431 -42.20 31.83 -15.00
N CYS A 432 -43.09 32.36 -14.15
CA CYS A 432 -44.42 32.78 -14.57
C CYS A 432 -44.35 34.09 -15.37
N PRO A 433 -44.93 34.15 -16.58
CA PRO A 433 -44.93 35.36 -17.41
C PRO A 433 -45.93 36.42 -16.91
N LYS A 434 -46.84 36.08 -15.99
CA LYS A 434 -47.81 37.00 -15.40
C LYS A 434 -47.21 37.73 -14.18
N PRO A 435 -47.57 39.00 -13.93
CA PRO A 435 -47.06 39.76 -12.79
C PRO A 435 -47.35 39.03 -11.47
N LYS A 436 -46.42 39.11 -10.51
CA LYS A 436 -46.55 38.45 -9.20
C LYS A 436 -47.55 39.21 -8.34
N THR A 437 -48.83 38.85 -8.43
CA THR A 437 -49.92 39.58 -7.77
C THR A 437 -50.28 39.02 -6.40
N LYS A 438 -49.91 37.76 -6.10
CA LYS A 438 -50.26 37.08 -4.83
C LYS A 438 -49.03 36.53 -4.13
N LYS A 439 -48.95 36.72 -2.81
CA LYS A 439 -47.91 36.10 -1.98
C LYS A 439 -48.31 34.63 -1.77
N PHE A 440 -47.36 33.69 -1.77
CA PHE A 440 -47.65 32.28 -1.47
C PHE A 440 -46.42 31.56 -0.89
N CYS A 441 -46.66 30.48 -0.15
CA CYS A 441 -45.59 29.71 0.47
C CYS A 441 -44.85 28.90 -0.60
N TYR A 442 -43.57 29.20 -0.80
CA TYR A 442 -42.71 28.51 -1.78
C TYR A 442 -42.50 27.01 -1.51
N ARG A 443 -42.91 26.49 -0.34
CA ARG A 443 -42.78 25.07 0.02
C ARG A 443 -44.06 24.26 -0.16
N CYS A 444 -45.24 24.86 0.01
CA CYS A 444 -46.51 24.13 -0.02
C CYS A 444 -47.62 24.79 -0.85
N GLY A 445 -47.35 25.94 -1.48
CA GLY A 445 -48.29 26.64 -2.36
C GLY A 445 -49.43 27.39 -1.64
N HIS A 446 -49.43 27.47 -0.31
CA HIS A 446 -50.48 28.19 0.44
C HIS A 446 -50.49 29.68 0.09
N THR A 447 -51.65 30.23 -0.27
CA THR A 447 -51.81 31.64 -0.67
C THR A 447 -51.70 32.60 0.53
N ASP A 448 -51.33 33.83 0.22
CA ASP A 448 -51.16 35.02 1.07
C ASP A 448 -50.21 34.89 2.27
N VAL A 449 -49.38 33.85 2.28
CA VAL A 449 -48.34 33.63 3.29
C VAL A 449 -46.99 33.43 2.63
N THR A 450 -45.90 33.72 3.35
CA THR A 450 -44.54 33.36 2.91
C THR A 450 -44.08 32.12 3.67
N LEU A 451 -42.93 31.54 3.30
CA LEU A 451 -42.39 30.37 4.00
C LEU A 451 -42.29 30.58 5.52
N ARG A 452 -41.93 31.79 5.96
CA ARG A 452 -41.77 32.18 7.38
C ARG A 452 -43.08 32.42 8.11
N SER A 453 -44.14 32.82 7.39
CA SER A 453 -45.48 33.04 7.97
C SER A 453 -46.46 31.90 7.65
N CYS A 454 -45.98 30.80 7.06
CA CYS A 454 -46.83 29.69 6.65
C CYS A 454 -47.20 28.82 7.86
N PRO A 455 -48.49 28.72 8.24
CA PRO A 455 -48.92 27.98 9.42
C PRO A 455 -48.68 26.47 9.30
N LYS A 456 -48.51 25.95 8.07
CA LYS A 456 -48.18 24.54 7.80
C LYS A 456 -46.67 24.27 7.81
N CYS A 457 -45.84 25.23 7.42
CA CYS A 457 -44.39 25.01 7.26
C CYS A 457 -43.55 25.54 8.43
N ASN A 458 -44.09 26.43 9.27
CA ASN A 458 -43.38 27.08 10.36
C ASN A 458 -43.55 26.39 11.74
N LYS A 459 -44.06 25.16 11.80
CA LYS A 459 -44.30 24.42 13.08
C LYS A 459 -43.18 23.46 13.48
N SER A 460 -41.92 23.70 13.09
CA SER A 460 -40.81 22.80 13.47
C SER A 460 -39.47 23.52 13.55
N SER A 461 -39.27 24.30 14.61
CA SER A 461 -37.95 24.66 15.14
C SER A 461 -38.08 24.94 16.63
N GLY A 462 -38.45 23.90 17.39
CA GLY A 462 -38.33 23.87 18.84
C GLY A 462 -37.11 23.05 19.23
N ASN A 463 -36.02 23.72 19.58
CA ASN A 463 -35.21 23.35 20.75
C ASN A 463 -34.33 24.55 21.15
N GLY A 464 -34.49 24.98 22.39
CA GLY A 464 -33.99 26.25 22.91
C GLY A 464 -32.58 26.23 23.47
N GLN A 465 -32.09 27.41 23.82
CA GLN A 465 -31.38 27.65 25.07
C GLN A 465 -31.42 29.13 25.45
N ALA A 466 -31.56 29.34 26.77
CA ALA A 466 -31.82 30.56 27.49
C ALA A 466 -30.72 31.61 27.38
N ARG A 467 -31.12 32.89 27.42
CA ARG A 467 -30.36 33.95 28.07
C ARG A 467 -31.30 34.94 28.76
N ARG A 468 -31.08 35.01 30.08
CA ARG A 468 -31.59 35.93 31.10
C ARG A 468 -32.96 35.60 31.69
#